data_AF-A0A239V9A6-F1
#
_entry.id   AF-A0A239V9A6-F1
#
_cell.length_a   1.000
_cell.length_b   1.000
_cell.length_c   1.000
_cell.angle_alpha   90.00
_cell.angle_beta   90.00
_cell.angle_gamma   90.00
#
_symmetry.space_group_name_H-M   'P 1'
#
loop_
_entity.id
_entity.type
_entity.pdbx_description
1 polymer ?
#
loop_
_entity_poly.entity_id
_entity_poly.type
_entity_poly.pdbx_seq_one_letter_code
_entity_poly.pdbx_strand_id
1 'polypeptide(L)'
;MCGVLSWGIHAVSADKVKILGPCVSRGVLDVSVTEISPFRKGVLMAALSDVLCDSSRRDQVVAEVVSTIEQEVTGKSGISGMAFKTAFKAVQKMSPDLVRTAVDRMLPDAAEKLDPLWQEKGAVPFGDYLLSRSDEAADALLSVTDERAARPNNAAVAKIYNTVRPKAKSHVVEALPAIGRVIEKHAA
;
A
#
# COMPACT_ATOMS: atom_id res chain seq x y z
N MET A 1 -52.85 34.85 -7.96
CA MET A 1 -51.89 35.20 -9.03
C MET A 1 -50.49 34.84 -8.50
N CYS A 2 -49.97 33.67 -8.90
CA CYS A 2 -48.65 33.44 -9.55
C CYS A 2 -47.44 33.89 -8.71
N GLY A 3 -46.58 33.00 -8.19
CA GLY A 3 -45.57 32.20 -8.93
C GLY A 3 -44.30 33.07 -9.10
N VAL A 4 -43.06 32.68 -8.84
CA VAL A 4 -42.32 31.47 -9.25
C VAL A 4 -41.00 31.39 -8.45
N LEU A 5 -40.55 30.15 -8.24
CA LEU A 5 -39.26 29.68 -7.73
C LEU A 5 -38.03 30.30 -8.43
N SER A 6 -36.92 30.47 -7.72
CA SER A 6 -35.59 30.34 -8.34
C SER A 6 -34.53 29.94 -7.32
N TRP A 7 -34.30 28.63 -7.21
CA TRP A 7 -33.09 28.05 -6.65
C TRP A 7 -31.91 28.34 -7.57
N GLY A 8 -30.93 29.09 -7.08
CA GLY A 8 -29.64 29.28 -7.76
C GLY A 8 -28.72 28.10 -7.51
N ILE A 9 -28.87 27.05 -8.30
CA ILE A 9 -27.89 25.97 -8.47
C ILE A 9 -26.73 26.56 -9.29
N HIS A 10 -25.64 26.95 -8.64
CA HIS A 10 -24.37 27.10 -9.34
C HIS A 10 -23.70 25.73 -9.42
N ALA A 11 -23.81 25.14 -10.59
CA ALA A 11 -23.02 24.00 -11.03
C ALA A 11 -21.52 24.36 -10.92
N VAL A 12 -20.81 23.73 -9.98
CA VAL A 12 -19.35 23.67 -10.04
C VAL A 12 -19.00 22.50 -10.94
N SER A 13 -18.48 22.88 -12.10
CA SER A 13 -18.00 22.03 -13.18
C SER A 13 -17.09 20.91 -12.69
N ALA A 14 -17.42 19.70 -13.13
CA ALA A 14 -16.56 18.53 -13.06
C ALA A 14 -15.54 18.61 -14.21
N ASP A 15 -14.42 19.28 -13.98
CA ASP A 15 -13.27 19.26 -14.88
C ASP A 15 -12.11 18.46 -14.28
N LYS A 16 -12.03 17.21 -14.76
CA LYS A 16 -10.81 16.46 -15.08
C LYS A 16 -9.54 16.83 -14.30
N VAL A 17 -9.42 16.34 -13.07
CA VAL A 17 -8.11 16.14 -12.43
C VAL A 17 -7.61 14.76 -12.82
N LYS A 18 -7.11 14.67 -14.06
CA LYS A 18 -6.34 13.53 -14.56
C LYS A 18 -4.90 13.71 -14.08
N ILE A 19 -4.60 13.31 -12.84
CA ILE A 19 -3.21 13.20 -12.37
C ILE A 19 -2.64 11.90 -12.91
N LEU A 20 -2.34 11.92 -14.22
CA LEU A 20 -1.29 11.10 -14.79
C LEU A 20 0.02 11.71 -14.29
N GLY A 21 0.60 11.11 -13.24
CA GLY A 21 2.01 11.34 -12.94
C GLY A 21 2.83 10.67 -14.04
N PRO A 22 3.69 11.40 -14.78
CA PRO A 22 4.62 10.77 -15.69
C PRO A 22 5.77 10.16 -14.89
N CYS A 23 5.86 8.83 -14.86
CA CYS A 23 7.15 8.15 -14.83
C CYS A 23 7.86 8.46 -16.16
N VAL A 24 8.40 9.68 -16.28
CA VAL A 24 9.22 10.09 -17.44
C VAL A 24 10.67 10.17 -17.01
N SER A 25 11.40 9.23 -17.57
CA SER A 25 12.83 9.18 -17.85
C SER A 25 13.40 10.55 -18.15
N ARG A 26 14.34 11.02 -17.31
CA ARG A 26 15.19 12.17 -17.62
C ARG A 26 16.56 11.65 -18.01
N GLY A 27 16.84 11.68 -19.30
CA GLY A 27 18.17 11.44 -19.84
C GLY A 27 19.13 12.58 -19.46
N VAL A 28 20.36 12.17 -19.17
CA VAL A 28 21.65 12.80 -19.47
C VAL A 28 21.73 14.32 -19.29
N LEU A 29 22.35 14.74 -18.18
CA LEU A 29 23.32 15.83 -18.18
C LEU A 29 24.52 15.44 -17.30
N ASP A 30 25.68 15.55 -17.93
CA ASP A 30 27.03 15.40 -17.39
C ASP A 30 27.22 16.29 -16.14
N VAL A 31 27.53 15.67 -15.00
CA VAL A 31 28.20 16.34 -13.87
C VAL A 31 29.33 15.43 -13.42
N SER A 32 30.52 15.99 -13.54
CA SER A 32 31.81 15.37 -13.29
C SER A 32 31.91 14.73 -11.91
N VAL A 33 32.48 13.53 -11.92
CA VAL A 33 32.91 12.74 -10.76
C VAL A 33 34.01 13.49 -10.00
N THR A 34 33.76 13.87 -8.75
CA THR A 34 34.79 13.85 -7.69
C THR A 34 34.11 13.75 -6.31
N GLU A 35 34.66 12.87 -5.48
CA GLU A 35 34.41 12.68 -4.04
C GLU A 35 33.36 11.63 -3.56
N ILE A 36 33.87 10.40 -3.44
CA ILE A 36 33.80 9.48 -2.27
C ILE A 36 32.42 9.16 -1.66
N SER A 37 31.93 7.95 -1.98
CA SER A 37 31.28 7.04 -1.02
C SER A 37 31.40 5.60 -1.51
N PRO A 38 32.16 4.71 -0.85
CA PRO A 38 32.22 3.31 -1.23
C PRO A 38 31.17 2.53 -0.43
N PHE A 39 29.90 2.58 -0.81
CA PHE A 39 28.90 1.70 -0.17
C PHE A 39 27.71 1.35 -1.06
N ARG A 40 27.98 0.49 -2.06
CA ARG A 40 27.16 -0.68 -2.44
C ARG A 40 27.71 -1.31 -3.72
N LYS A 41 28.70 -2.19 -3.56
CA LYS A 41 28.97 -3.27 -4.52
C LYS A 41 28.36 -4.54 -3.93
N GLY A 42 27.05 -4.69 -4.14
CA GLY A 42 26.32 -5.93 -4.00
C GLY A 42 25.47 -6.05 -5.26
N VAL A 43 25.43 -7.22 -5.88
CA VAL A 43 24.68 -7.53 -7.10
C VAL A 43 23.29 -6.86 -7.06
N LEU A 44 23.02 -5.97 -8.03
CA LEU A 44 21.76 -5.25 -8.17
C LEU A 44 20.63 -6.24 -8.52
N MET A 45 19.97 -6.79 -7.51
CA MET A 45 18.54 -6.98 -7.65
C MET A 45 17.95 -5.57 -7.77
N ALA A 46 17.10 -5.33 -8.77
CA ALA A 46 16.35 -4.07 -8.84
C ALA A 46 15.64 -3.84 -7.49
N ALA A 47 15.56 -2.58 -7.05
CA ALA A 47 14.88 -2.27 -5.80
C ALA A 47 13.44 -2.81 -5.88
N LEU A 48 12.94 -3.39 -4.80
CA LEU A 48 11.62 -4.00 -4.79
C LEU A 48 10.52 -3.03 -5.25
N SER A 49 10.67 -1.75 -4.88
CA SER A 49 9.78 -0.67 -5.31
C SER A 49 9.81 -0.44 -6.82
N ASP A 50 10.98 -0.46 -7.47
CA ASP A 50 11.11 -0.30 -8.92
C ASP A 50 10.34 -1.41 -9.66
N VAL A 51 10.45 -2.64 -9.17
CA VAL A 51 9.80 -3.80 -9.79
C VAL A 51 8.29 -3.76 -9.58
N LEU A 52 7.83 -3.64 -8.32
CA LEU A 52 6.40 -3.69 -8.00
C LEU A 52 5.61 -2.46 -8.48
N CYS A 53 6.28 -1.31 -8.60
CA CYS A 53 5.65 -0.06 -9.04
C CYS A 53 5.80 0.22 -10.54
N ASP A 54 6.42 -0.69 -11.30
CA ASP A 54 6.52 -0.55 -12.75
C ASP A 54 5.12 -0.41 -13.39
N SER A 55 4.98 0.58 -14.27
CA SER A 55 3.70 0.95 -14.87
C SER A 55 3.00 -0.18 -15.63
N SER A 56 3.74 -1.16 -16.15
CA SER A 56 3.18 -2.29 -16.89
C SER A 56 2.56 -3.36 -15.99
N ARG A 57 2.89 -3.38 -14.69
CA ARG A 57 2.43 -4.41 -13.74
C ARG A 57 1.74 -3.90 -12.49
N ARG A 58 1.96 -2.64 -12.12
CA ARG A 58 1.44 -2.04 -10.87
C ARG A 58 -0.04 -2.30 -10.65
N ASP A 59 -0.87 -2.15 -11.69
CA ASP A 59 -2.30 -2.41 -11.57
C ASP A 59 -2.63 -3.87 -11.21
N GLN A 60 -1.85 -4.83 -11.73
CA GLN A 60 -1.99 -6.25 -11.41
C GLN A 60 -1.53 -6.55 -9.98
N VAL A 61 -0.40 -5.96 -9.57
CA VAL A 61 0.11 -6.06 -8.18
C VAL A 61 -0.95 -5.54 -7.21
N VAL A 62 -1.49 -4.35 -7.45
CA VAL A 62 -2.54 -3.75 -6.61
C VAL A 62 -3.78 -4.63 -6.57
N ALA A 63 -4.25 -5.13 -7.71
CA ALA A 63 -5.43 -6.00 -7.75
C ALA A 63 -5.23 -7.30 -6.96
N GLU A 64 -4.06 -7.93 -7.07
CA GLU A 64 -3.75 -9.15 -6.34
C GLU A 64 -3.59 -8.92 -4.84
N VAL A 65 -2.94 -7.83 -4.41
CA VAL A 65 -2.84 -7.45 -3.00
C VAL A 65 -4.23 -7.18 -2.41
N VAL A 66 -5.13 -6.50 -3.14
CA VAL A 66 -6.51 -6.30 -2.71
C VAL A 66 -7.25 -7.64 -2.56
N SER A 67 -7.13 -8.54 -3.54
CA SER A 67 -7.70 -9.88 -3.45
C SER A 67 -7.17 -10.66 -2.25
N THR A 68 -5.87 -10.54 -1.93
CA THR A 68 -5.29 -11.17 -0.75
C THR A 68 -5.88 -10.60 0.54
N ILE A 69 -6.02 -9.27 0.66
CA ILE A 69 -6.68 -8.65 1.82
C ILE A 69 -8.10 -9.19 2.00
N GLU A 70 -8.87 -9.30 0.92
CA GLU A 70 -10.23 -9.86 0.95
C GLU A 70 -10.24 -11.31 1.42
N GLN A 71 -9.30 -12.13 0.94
CA GLN A 71 -9.14 -13.53 1.37
C GLN A 71 -8.79 -13.62 2.87
N GLU A 72 -7.85 -12.80 3.35
CA GLU A 72 -7.45 -12.78 4.75
C GLU A 72 -8.59 -12.33 5.67
N VAL A 73 -9.37 -11.33 5.25
CA VAL A 73 -10.57 -10.87 5.97
C VAL A 73 -11.62 -11.97 5.99
N THR A 74 -11.91 -12.60 4.84
CA THR A 74 -12.93 -13.64 4.71
C THR A 74 -12.52 -14.99 5.31
N GLY A 75 -11.23 -15.23 5.53
CA GLY A 75 -10.70 -16.39 6.23
C GLY A 75 -10.85 -16.31 7.75
N LYS A 76 -11.01 -15.11 8.35
CA LYS A 76 -11.10 -14.97 9.81
C LYS A 76 -12.29 -15.74 10.41
N SER A 77 -12.08 -16.52 11.45
CA SER A 77 -13.13 -17.32 12.10
C SER A 77 -13.58 -16.72 13.45
N GLY A 78 -14.64 -17.25 14.04
CA GLY A 78 -15.18 -16.79 15.33
C GLY A 78 -16.06 -15.53 15.26
N ILE A 79 -16.60 -15.13 16.42
CA ILE A 79 -17.54 -13.99 16.54
C ILE A 79 -16.86 -12.66 16.14
N SER A 80 -15.62 -12.44 16.57
CA SER A 80 -14.82 -11.26 16.19
C SER A 80 -14.49 -11.24 14.69
N GLY A 81 -14.20 -12.40 14.10
CA GLY A 81 -13.99 -12.53 12.65
C GLY A 81 -15.24 -12.21 11.83
N MET A 82 -16.42 -12.62 12.30
CA MET A 82 -17.69 -12.28 11.64
C MET A 82 -18.00 -10.78 11.70
N ALA A 83 -17.75 -10.15 12.85
CA ALA A 83 -17.90 -8.70 13.00
C ALA A 83 -16.94 -7.95 12.06
N PHE A 84 -15.68 -8.35 12.00
CA PHE A 84 -14.67 -7.75 11.11
C PHE A 84 -15.02 -7.88 9.63
N LYS A 85 -15.44 -9.08 9.18
CA LYS A 85 -15.92 -9.31 7.80
C LYS A 85 -17.10 -8.41 7.45
N THR A 86 -18.04 -8.27 8.39
CA THR A 86 -19.26 -7.47 8.18
C THR A 86 -18.90 -5.99 8.04
N ALA A 87 -18.07 -5.47 8.94
CA ALA A 87 -17.58 -4.10 8.88
C ALA A 87 -16.82 -3.83 7.56
N PHE A 88 -15.91 -4.73 7.16
CA PHE A 88 -15.16 -4.59 5.92
C PHE A 88 -16.07 -4.59 4.68
N LYS A 89 -17.07 -5.48 4.61
CA LYS A 89 -18.06 -5.48 3.53
C LYS A 89 -18.92 -4.20 3.50
N ALA A 90 -19.28 -3.66 4.65
CA ALA A 90 -20.03 -2.40 4.73
C ALA A 90 -19.19 -1.23 4.16
N VAL A 91 -17.90 -1.17 4.50
CA VAL A 91 -16.98 -0.15 3.97
C VAL A 91 -16.86 -0.26 2.45
N GLN A 92 -16.68 -1.46 1.90
CA GLN A 92 -16.62 -1.65 0.45
C GLN A 92 -17.92 -1.24 -0.27
N LYS A 93 -19.09 -1.48 0.34
CA LYS A 93 -20.37 -1.04 -0.24
C LYS A 93 -20.52 0.48 -0.28
N MET A 94 -19.99 1.18 0.72
CA MET A 94 -20.04 2.65 0.77
C MET A 94 -18.96 3.30 -0.13
N SER A 95 -17.77 2.70 -0.17
CA SER A 95 -16.61 3.20 -0.89
C SER A 95 -15.89 2.04 -1.60
N PRO A 96 -16.36 1.62 -2.79
CA PRO A 96 -15.82 0.45 -3.50
C PRO A 96 -14.33 0.56 -3.80
N ASP A 97 -13.87 1.77 -4.11
CA ASP A 97 -12.48 2.02 -4.50
C ASP A 97 -11.54 2.29 -3.31
N LEU A 98 -12.05 2.33 -2.07
CA LEU A 98 -11.25 2.76 -0.93
C LEU A 98 -10.04 1.86 -0.69
N VAL A 99 -10.26 0.53 -0.69
CA VAL A 99 -9.20 -0.45 -0.41
C VAL A 99 -8.17 -0.42 -1.54
N ARG A 100 -8.62 -0.45 -2.81
CA ARG A 100 -7.75 -0.36 -3.97
C ARG A 100 -6.91 0.93 -3.96
N THR A 101 -7.54 2.06 -3.69
CA THR A 101 -6.87 3.38 -3.62
C THR A 101 -5.86 3.42 -2.48
N ALA A 102 -6.18 2.84 -1.33
CA ALA A 102 -5.26 2.78 -0.20
C ALA A 102 -4.04 1.91 -0.55
N VAL A 103 -4.25 0.71 -1.08
CA VAL A 103 -3.19 -0.21 -1.51
C VAL A 103 -2.32 0.43 -2.57
N ASP A 104 -2.90 0.97 -3.65
CA ASP A 104 -2.15 1.62 -4.73
C ASP A 104 -1.27 2.77 -4.21
N ARG A 105 -1.82 3.59 -3.30
CA ARG A 105 -1.05 4.70 -2.73
C ARG A 105 0.05 4.26 -1.80
N MET A 106 -0.14 3.17 -1.04
CA MET A 106 0.81 2.68 -0.02
C MET A 106 1.86 1.73 -0.60
N LEU A 107 1.61 1.12 -1.75
CA LEU A 107 2.48 0.11 -2.36
C LEU A 107 3.94 0.57 -2.52
N PRO A 108 4.26 1.79 -2.99
CA PRO A 108 5.65 2.22 -3.13
C PRO A 108 6.39 2.24 -1.79
N ASP A 109 5.81 2.92 -0.79
CA ASP A 109 6.39 3.01 0.56
C ASP A 109 6.52 1.62 1.21
N ALA A 110 5.51 0.76 1.03
CA ALA A 110 5.55 -0.61 1.55
C ALA A 110 6.66 -1.45 0.90
N ALA A 111 6.85 -1.33 -0.41
CA ALA A 111 7.93 -2.00 -1.13
C ALA A 111 9.30 -1.52 -0.67
N GLU A 112 9.47 -0.21 -0.44
CA GLU A 112 10.71 0.35 0.13
C GLU A 112 11.00 -0.18 1.53
N LYS A 113 9.99 -0.25 2.41
CA LYS A 113 10.14 -0.78 3.78
C LYS A 113 10.45 -2.27 3.81
N LEU A 114 9.99 -3.03 2.82
CA LEU A 114 10.25 -4.47 2.70
C LEU A 114 11.52 -4.80 1.93
N ASP A 115 12.12 -3.84 1.21
CA ASP A 115 13.30 -4.07 0.38
C ASP A 115 14.47 -4.70 1.17
N PRO A 116 14.83 -4.27 2.40
CA PRO A 116 15.89 -4.93 3.18
C PRO A 116 15.62 -6.43 3.41
N LEU A 117 14.40 -6.78 3.80
CA LEU A 117 13.99 -8.17 4.01
C LEU A 117 13.98 -8.96 2.69
N TRP A 118 13.65 -8.31 1.58
CA TRP A 118 13.68 -8.93 0.25
C TRP A 118 15.11 -9.26 -0.18
N GLN A 119 16.05 -8.33 0.02
CA GLN A 119 17.46 -8.54 -0.32
C GLN A 119 18.11 -9.63 0.57
N GLU A 120 17.69 -9.75 1.82
CA GLU A 120 18.26 -10.69 2.79
C GLU A 120 17.67 -12.10 2.74
N LYS A 121 16.53 -12.31 2.08
CA LYS A 121 15.81 -13.61 2.08
C LYS A 121 16.63 -14.76 1.49
N GLY A 122 17.57 -14.45 0.58
CA GLY A 122 18.30 -15.46 -0.19
C GLY A 122 17.37 -16.38 -0.98
N ALA A 123 17.54 -17.69 -0.82
CA ALA A 123 16.72 -18.71 -1.49
C ALA A 123 15.42 -19.07 -0.75
N VAL A 124 15.15 -18.47 0.40
CA VAL A 124 13.93 -18.75 1.18
C VAL A 124 12.72 -18.13 0.46
N PRO A 125 11.58 -18.85 0.35
CA PRO A 125 10.34 -18.27 -0.13
C PRO A 125 9.98 -17.03 0.69
N PHE A 126 9.65 -15.93 0.04
CA PHE A 126 9.59 -14.64 0.73
C PHE A 126 8.52 -14.61 1.84
N GLY A 127 7.39 -15.27 1.63
CA GLY A 127 6.35 -15.41 2.66
C GLY A 127 6.85 -16.09 3.94
N ASP A 128 7.66 -17.13 3.81
CA ASP A 128 8.23 -17.87 4.95
C ASP A 128 9.31 -17.03 5.64
N TYR A 129 10.10 -16.28 4.86
CA TYR A 129 11.11 -15.37 5.39
C TYR A 129 10.46 -14.24 6.22
N LEU A 130 9.41 -13.60 5.70
CA LEU A 130 8.63 -12.59 6.42
C LEU A 130 8.04 -13.15 7.71
N LEU A 131 7.52 -14.39 7.71
CA LEU A 131 6.98 -15.02 8.91
C LEU A 131 8.08 -15.27 9.96
N SER A 132 9.27 -15.68 9.54
CA SER A 132 10.44 -15.86 10.44
C SER A 132 10.92 -14.54 11.07
N ARG A 133 10.60 -13.41 10.44
CA ARG A 133 10.90 -12.03 10.87
C ARG A 133 9.60 -11.25 11.16
N SER A 134 8.58 -11.94 11.65
CA SER A 134 7.20 -11.41 11.67
C SER A 134 7.03 -10.07 12.37
N ASP A 135 7.71 -9.84 13.49
CA ASP A 135 7.66 -8.55 14.19
C ASP A 135 8.22 -7.41 13.33
N GLU A 136 9.41 -7.61 12.77
CA GLU A 136 10.11 -6.64 11.93
C GLU A 136 9.32 -6.36 10.63
N ALA A 137 8.85 -7.41 9.96
CA ALA A 137 8.04 -7.30 8.75
C ALA A 137 6.71 -6.56 9.00
N ALA A 138 6.02 -6.89 10.09
CA ALA A 138 4.76 -6.24 10.43
C ALA A 138 4.96 -4.78 10.83
N ASP A 139 6.02 -4.46 11.59
CA ASP A 139 6.34 -3.08 11.95
C ASP A 139 6.78 -2.26 10.73
N ALA A 140 7.52 -2.85 9.80
CA ALA A 140 7.87 -2.23 8.52
C ALA A 140 6.62 -1.84 7.72
N LEU A 141 5.66 -2.75 7.55
CA LEU A 141 4.39 -2.47 6.86
C LEU A 141 3.52 -1.44 7.59
N LEU A 142 3.40 -1.55 8.91
CA LEU A 142 2.59 -0.63 9.71
C LEU A 142 3.21 0.77 9.81
N SER A 143 4.54 0.88 9.66
CA SER A 143 5.21 2.19 9.63
C SER A 143 4.70 3.06 8.47
N VAL A 144 4.33 2.47 7.33
CA VAL A 144 3.76 3.20 6.19
C VAL A 144 2.42 3.85 6.55
N THR A 145 1.57 3.11 7.28
CA THR A 145 0.29 3.64 7.75
C THR A 145 0.47 4.64 8.89
N ASP A 146 1.43 4.41 9.79
CA ASP A 146 1.80 5.32 10.86
C ASP A 146 2.29 6.68 10.28
N GLU A 147 3.20 6.66 9.31
CA GLU A 147 3.73 7.86 8.63
C GLU A 147 2.63 8.65 7.92
N ARG A 148 1.66 7.96 7.31
CA ARG A 148 0.49 8.60 6.68
C ARG A 148 -0.45 9.21 7.71
N ALA A 149 -0.72 8.52 8.82
CA ALA A 149 -1.53 9.05 9.91
C ALA A 149 -0.89 10.28 10.55
N ALA A 150 0.45 10.34 10.62
CA ALA A 150 1.19 11.48 11.17
C ALA A 150 1.15 12.74 10.29
N ARG A 151 0.65 12.68 9.04
CA ARG A 151 0.59 13.86 8.16
C ARG A 151 -0.39 14.90 8.71
N PRO A 152 -0.06 16.21 8.72
CA PRO A 152 -0.90 17.24 9.32
C PRO A 152 -2.33 17.31 8.78
N ASN A 153 -2.52 16.99 7.49
CA ASN A 153 -3.82 16.99 6.83
C ASN A 153 -4.67 15.73 7.13
N ASN A 154 -4.15 14.77 7.91
CA ASN A 154 -4.81 13.49 8.18
C ASN A 154 -5.30 13.34 9.63
N ALA A 155 -5.36 14.42 10.42
CA ALA A 155 -5.69 14.35 11.85
C ALA A 155 -6.98 13.56 12.20
N ALA A 156 -8.05 13.72 11.39
CA ALA A 156 -9.28 12.95 11.58
C ALA A 156 -9.10 11.45 11.33
N VAL A 157 -8.35 11.09 10.29
CA VAL A 157 -8.00 9.69 9.95
C VAL A 157 -7.09 9.10 11.02
N ALA A 158 -6.11 9.87 11.49
CA ALA A 158 -5.17 9.47 12.52
C ALA A 158 -5.89 9.06 13.82
N LYS A 159 -6.92 9.84 14.22
CA LYS A 159 -7.71 9.53 15.41
C LYS A 159 -8.39 8.16 15.30
N ILE A 160 -8.98 7.84 14.15
CA ILE A 160 -9.65 6.56 13.93
C ILE A 160 -8.61 5.43 13.88
N TYR A 161 -7.54 5.62 13.10
CA TYR A 161 -6.44 4.68 12.96
C TYR A 161 -5.82 4.27 14.30
N ASN A 162 -5.56 5.24 15.19
CA ASN A 162 -4.97 4.99 16.49
C ASN A 162 -5.83 4.07 17.40
N THR A 163 -7.14 3.97 17.16
CA THR A 163 -8.00 3.05 17.90
C THR A 163 -7.83 1.59 17.47
N VAL A 164 -7.50 1.35 16.19
CA VAL A 164 -7.34 0.01 15.61
C VAL A 164 -5.89 -0.46 15.57
N ARG A 165 -4.92 0.48 15.58
CA ARG A 165 -3.48 0.21 15.53
C ARG A 165 -2.98 -0.83 16.56
N PRO A 166 -3.45 -0.86 17.82
CA PRO A 166 -3.02 -1.87 18.79
C PRO A 166 -3.33 -3.32 18.39
N LYS A 167 -4.34 -3.53 17.53
CA LYS A 167 -4.73 -4.85 17.00
C LYS A 167 -4.26 -5.10 15.58
N ALA A 168 -3.78 -4.07 14.88
CA ALA A 168 -3.35 -4.19 13.49
C ALA A 168 -2.18 -5.17 13.33
N LYS A 169 -1.20 -5.14 14.25
CA LYS A 169 0.01 -5.97 14.16
C LYS A 169 -0.29 -7.46 14.09
N SER A 170 -1.18 -7.99 14.94
CA SER A 170 -1.54 -9.40 14.89
C SER A 170 -2.17 -9.80 13.55
N HIS A 171 -3.02 -8.94 12.98
CA HIS A 171 -3.64 -9.21 11.69
C HIS A 171 -2.65 -9.11 10.52
N VAL A 172 -1.67 -8.21 10.60
CA VAL A 172 -0.61 -8.12 9.60
C VAL A 172 0.28 -9.37 9.66
N VAL A 173 0.69 -9.81 10.85
CA VAL A 173 1.48 -11.04 11.03
C VAL A 173 0.78 -12.26 10.44
N GLU A 174 -0.52 -12.41 10.70
CA GLU A 174 -1.35 -13.48 10.09
C GLU A 174 -1.30 -13.46 8.56
N ALA A 175 -1.26 -12.27 7.95
CA ALA A 175 -1.29 -12.08 6.50
C ALA A 175 0.09 -12.13 5.81
N LEU A 176 1.20 -12.05 6.57
CA LEU A 176 2.57 -11.98 6.01
C LEU A 176 2.88 -13.09 5.00
N PRO A 177 2.52 -14.37 5.24
CA PRO A 177 2.82 -15.43 4.26
C PRO A 177 2.11 -15.20 2.92
N ALA A 178 0.87 -14.71 2.94
CA ALA A 178 0.11 -14.44 1.72
C ALA A 178 0.65 -13.21 0.98
N ILE A 179 0.97 -12.14 1.72
CA ILE A 179 1.60 -10.93 1.17
C ILE A 179 2.94 -11.29 0.49
N GLY A 180 3.78 -12.07 1.17
CA GLY A 180 5.08 -12.47 0.62
C GLY A 180 4.96 -13.29 -0.66
N ARG A 181 3.96 -14.17 -0.78
CA ARG A 181 3.68 -14.92 -2.03
C ARG A 181 3.31 -14.00 -3.19
N VAL A 182 2.48 -12.98 -2.95
CA VAL A 182 2.11 -12.01 -4.00
C VAL A 182 3.33 -11.23 -4.44
N ILE A 183 4.11 -10.70 -3.49
CA ILE A 183 5.33 -9.95 -3.80
C ILE A 183 6.31 -10.80 -4.61
N GLU A 184 6.58 -12.02 -4.16
CA GLU A 184 7.51 -12.93 -4.84
C GLU A 184 7.06 -13.29 -6.26
N LYS A 185 5.75 -13.46 -6.48
CA LYS A 185 5.18 -13.69 -7.80
C LYS A 185 5.43 -12.53 -8.78
N HIS A 186 5.36 -11.29 -8.32
CA HIS A 186 5.50 -10.09 -9.18
C HIS A 186 6.93 -9.56 -9.28
N ALA A 187 7.81 -10.00 -8.37
CA ALA A 187 9.22 -9.63 -8.33
C ALA A 187 10.16 -10.63 -9.04
N ALA A 188 9.66 -11.83 -9.38
CA ALA A 188 10.37 -12.87 -10.13
C ALA A 188 10.45 -12.61 -11.64
#